data_AF-Q4CWQ6-F1
#
_entry.id   AF-Q4CWQ6-F1
#
_cell.length_a   1.000
_cell.length_b   1.000
_cell.length_c   1.000
_cell.angle_alpha   90.00
_cell.angle_beta   90.00
_cell.angle_gamma   90.00
#
_symmetry.space_group_name_H-M   'P 1'
#
loop_
_entity.id
_entity.type
_entity.pdbx_description
1 polymer ?
#
loop_
_entity_poly.entity_id
_entity_poly.type
_entity_poly.pdbx_seq_one_letter_code
_entity_poly.pdbx_strand_id
1 'polypeptide(L)'
;MPPKGRRKKNAPPPLVAPEPAGDELEVDILWDCVKEVDDKPSFMDGTLLEATRACFEGEKGQKGTGEAARTAFFGRTRHLLAPRACPQFLASEKELRKTMEKAKNIQEDVSEFELLKENEREEAQRKRERVTMTARNLMTELSDARLTFLEDMEEIAEGFFSDQKQMLETLCNLAVKDNEVEAAFLEQQTMQQLYRDVEEKYFRDHGEHVVLIAEMQSETSQQQEEMLQLMLHRLDKGVVEMTKLSVEELEDKASAQEEMSRLIVELLRVQGQSVVLEKETTSIAEEMAVMQRMIALELQKQQFCLRRQKQLREDLQSLSARVRENEMRLIAMMSNQTPSAAYTATLPLVPVSPNTITSLTETEGKKSVALLSIELQRHLEASSAELANYKDELCALRRQHLVQLSGQYQSFNLNNSFFGTTKEFFLDADTKAAVRSIVVEALMQVNHILGVIDDTAKVPGNLERLLSVVDLRDQKFIQNYVANRINTLFSRICPTAPPLLFLREAANVQSEI
;
A
#
# COMPACT_ATOMS: atom_id res chain seq x y z
N MET A 1 21.81 -45.18 40.08
CA MET A 1 21.59 -46.62 40.31
C MET A 1 21.52 -47.28 38.94
N PRO A 2 22.22 -48.39 38.60
CA PRO A 2 23.10 -49.30 39.36
C PRO A 2 24.56 -49.36 38.80
N PRO A 3 25.46 -50.31 39.15
CA PRO A 3 25.92 -50.74 40.48
C PRO A 3 27.47 -50.71 40.66
N LYS A 4 27.88 -50.76 41.93
CA LYS A 4 29.25 -50.87 42.47
C LYS A 4 29.97 -52.15 41.97
N GLY A 5 31.16 -52.00 41.37
CA GLY A 5 32.06 -53.09 40.99
C GLY A 5 33.42 -52.97 41.68
N ARG A 6 33.81 -54.03 42.38
CA ARG A 6 34.92 -54.13 43.35
C ARG A 6 36.30 -53.83 42.76
N ARG A 7 37.08 -52.98 43.45
CA ARG A 7 38.54 -52.91 43.31
C ARG A 7 39.15 -54.23 43.83
N LYS A 8 39.52 -55.14 42.93
CA LYS A 8 40.53 -56.17 43.23
C LYS A 8 41.88 -55.48 43.27
N LYS A 9 42.56 -55.56 44.42
CA LYS A 9 43.95 -55.15 44.59
C LYS A 9 44.79 -56.00 43.63
N ASN A 10 45.34 -55.37 42.60
CA ASN A 10 46.41 -55.91 41.78
C ASN A 10 47.68 -55.98 42.65
N ALA A 11 47.79 -57.02 43.49
CA ALA A 11 49.10 -57.43 43.94
C ALA A 11 49.77 -58.11 42.74
N PRO A 12 50.97 -57.67 42.31
CA PRO A 12 51.69 -58.34 41.24
C PRO A 12 51.93 -59.80 41.64
N PRO A 13 51.80 -60.77 40.71
CA PRO A 13 52.11 -62.16 41.00
C PRO A 13 53.56 -62.24 41.53
N PRO A 14 53.85 -63.07 42.54
CA PRO A 14 55.22 -63.24 43.00
C PRO A 14 56.06 -63.68 41.81
N LEU A 15 57.07 -62.87 41.47
CA LEU A 15 58.04 -63.15 40.42
C LEU A 15 58.83 -64.40 40.81
N VAL A 16 58.31 -65.56 40.45
CA VAL A 16 59.05 -66.82 40.48
C VAL A 16 60.04 -66.76 39.31
N ALA A 17 61.33 -66.90 39.61
CA ALA A 17 62.34 -67.04 38.56
C ALA A 17 61.98 -68.26 37.68
N PRO A 18 62.13 -68.18 36.36
CA PRO A 18 61.90 -69.32 35.49
C PRO A 18 62.77 -70.48 35.96
N GLU A 19 62.15 -71.65 36.21
CA GLU A 19 62.86 -72.87 36.55
C GLU A 19 63.94 -73.12 35.48
N PRO A 20 65.22 -73.28 35.85
CA PRO A 20 66.22 -73.69 34.89
C PRO A 20 65.81 -75.05 34.33
N ALA A 21 65.83 -75.20 33.01
CA ALA A 21 65.67 -76.50 32.36
C ALA A 21 66.93 -77.35 32.64
N GLY A 22 67.02 -77.86 33.87
CA GLY A 22 68.02 -78.81 34.36
C GLY A 22 67.31 -80.06 34.85
N ASP A 23 68.02 -81.18 34.87
CA ASP A 23 67.55 -82.46 35.41
C ASP A 23 66.77 -82.21 36.71
N GLU A 24 65.56 -82.77 36.87
CA GLU A 24 64.75 -82.61 38.11
C GLU A 24 65.61 -82.88 39.35
N LEU A 25 66.58 -83.79 39.21
CA LEU A 25 67.60 -84.11 40.20
C LEU A 25 68.51 -82.92 40.58
N GLU A 26 69.00 -82.11 39.64
CA GLU A 26 69.86 -80.96 39.95
C GLU A 26 69.08 -79.84 40.67
N VAL A 27 67.82 -79.65 40.29
CA VAL A 27 66.90 -78.68 40.92
C VAL A 27 66.50 -79.16 42.32
N ASP A 28 66.19 -80.45 42.48
CA ASP A 28 65.92 -81.07 43.78
C ASP A 28 67.14 -81.03 44.69
N ILE A 29 68.35 -81.33 44.19
CA ILE A 29 69.59 -81.22 44.98
C ILE A 29 69.79 -79.79 45.50
N LEU A 30 69.54 -78.77 44.66
CA LEU A 30 69.65 -77.37 45.07
C LEU A 30 68.56 -76.99 46.08
N TRP A 31 67.31 -77.41 45.89
CA TRP A 31 66.20 -77.07 46.79
C TRP A 31 66.21 -77.86 48.11
N ASP A 32 66.65 -79.11 48.10
CA ASP A 32 66.85 -79.90 49.32
C ASP A 32 67.96 -79.29 50.17
N CYS A 33 69.06 -78.83 49.54
CA CYS A 33 70.11 -78.10 50.25
C CYS A 33 69.61 -76.79 50.86
N VAL A 34 68.65 -76.10 50.22
CA VAL A 34 68.03 -74.86 50.75
C VAL A 34 67.01 -75.15 51.87
N LYS A 35 66.32 -76.30 51.84
CA LYS A 35 65.36 -76.71 52.88
C LYS A 35 66.00 -77.26 54.15
N GLU A 36 67.22 -77.80 54.06
CA GLU A 36 67.95 -78.39 55.21
C GLU A 36 68.75 -77.37 56.06
N VAL A 37 68.72 -76.07 55.72
CA VAL A 37 69.46 -75.04 56.49
C VAL A 37 68.60 -74.55 57.67
N ASP A 38 68.78 -75.15 58.85
CA ASP A 38 68.16 -74.70 60.11
C ASP A 38 68.58 -73.27 60.51
N ASP A 39 69.76 -72.81 60.06
CA ASP A 39 70.28 -71.46 60.27
C ASP A 39 70.18 -70.60 59.01
N LYS A 40 69.05 -69.90 58.85
CA LYS A 40 68.75 -69.08 57.66
C LYS A 40 69.83 -67.99 57.45
N PRO A 41 70.66 -68.06 56.39
CA PRO A 41 71.70 -67.06 56.14
C PRO A 41 71.09 -65.75 55.64
N SER A 42 71.68 -64.61 56.01
CA SER A 42 71.13 -63.26 55.79
C SER A 42 70.85 -62.89 54.32
N PHE A 43 71.46 -63.56 53.36
CA PHE A 43 71.17 -63.36 51.93
C PHE A 43 69.79 -63.90 51.50
N MET A 44 69.17 -64.77 52.32
CA MET A 44 67.81 -65.29 52.13
C MET A 44 66.71 -64.30 52.58
N ASP A 45 67.09 -63.16 53.18
CA ASP A 45 66.15 -62.10 53.55
C ASP A 45 65.93 -61.06 52.44
N GLY A 46 66.66 -61.19 51.32
CA GLY A 46 66.47 -60.36 50.13
C GLY A 46 65.24 -60.76 49.31
N THR A 47 65.11 -60.13 48.14
CA THR A 47 64.17 -60.61 47.12
C THR A 47 64.50 -62.05 46.73
N LEU A 48 63.49 -62.85 46.34
CA LEU A 48 63.68 -64.25 45.93
C LEU A 48 64.80 -64.38 44.87
N LEU A 49 64.87 -63.42 43.96
CA LEU A 49 65.94 -63.22 42.97
C LEU A 49 67.34 -63.06 43.59
N GLU A 50 67.48 -62.26 44.65
CA GLU A 50 68.74 -62.08 45.37
C GLU A 50 69.17 -63.36 46.08
N ALA A 51 68.23 -64.10 46.67
CA ALA A 51 68.49 -65.38 47.32
C ALA A 51 68.97 -66.44 46.32
N THR A 52 68.31 -66.55 45.17
CA THR A 52 68.73 -67.48 44.09
C THR A 52 70.08 -67.08 43.51
N ARG A 53 70.31 -65.77 43.29
CA ARG A 53 71.57 -65.23 42.79
C ARG A 53 72.75 -65.55 43.72
N ALA A 54 72.57 -65.45 45.04
CA ALA A 54 73.62 -65.73 46.01
C ALA A 54 74.18 -67.17 45.89
N CYS A 55 73.35 -68.13 45.49
CA CYS A 55 73.76 -69.52 45.27
C CYS A 55 74.67 -69.71 44.04
N PHE A 56 74.67 -68.75 43.10
CA PHE A 56 75.45 -68.79 41.86
C PHE A 56 76.59 -67.77 41.82
N GLU A 57 76.79 -66.98 42.88
CA GLU A 57 77.90 -66.00 42.96
C GLU A 57 79.24 -66.70 43.22
N GLY A 58 80.17 -66.55 42.26
CA GLY A 58 81.53 -67.08 42.37
C GLY A 58 82.40 -66.37 43.41
N GLU A 59 83.66 -66.81 43.49
CA GLU A 59 84.67 -66.41 44.49
C GLU A 59 85.02 -64.91 44.55
N LYS A 60 84.49 -64.12 43.61
CA LYS A 60 84.69 -62.68 43.49
C LYS A 60 83.37 -61.90 43.46
N GLY A 61 82.33 -62.41 44.12
CA GLY A 61 81.02 -61.77 44.21
C GLY A 61 81.08 -60.37 44.84
N GLN A 62 80.43 -59.40 44.19
CA GLN A 62 80.47 -57.95 44.48
C GLN A 62 79.97 -57.55 45.89
N LYS A 63 79.35 -58.47 46.64
CA LYS A 63 78.70 -58.20 47.93
C LYS A 63 79.13 -59.14 49.06
N GLY A 64 80.13 -60.01 48.87
CA GLY A 64 80.57 -61.00 49.88
C GLY A 64 79.52 -62.08 50.20
N THR A 65 78.32 -61.97 49.65
CA THR A 65 77.18 -62.89 49.81
C THR A 65 77.46 -64.28 49.24
N GLY A 66 78.22 -64.37 48.14
CA GLY A 66 78.60 -65.66 47.55
C GLY A 66 79.53 -66.49 48.42
N GLU A 67 80.30 -65.89 49.34
CA GLU A 67 81.12 -66.65 50.28
C GLU A 67 80.26 -67.19 51.43
N ALA A 68 79.33 -66.39 51.96
CA ALA A 68 78.34 -66.80 52.96
C ALA A 68 77.37 -67.88 52.45
N ALA A 69 76.97 -67.80 51.18
CA ALA A 69 76.17 -68.84 50.54
C ALA A 69 76.97 -70.12 50.39
N ARG A 70 78.23 -70.05 49.94
CA ARG A 70 79.09 -71.24 49.85
C ARG A 70 79.32 -71.86 51.23
N THR A 71 79.67 -71.07 52.25
CA THR A 71 79.90 -71.59 53.60
C THR A 71 78.65 -72.17 54.26
N ALA A 72 77.46 -71.64 53.97
CA ALA A 72 76.19 -72.23 54.42
C ALA A 72 75.94 -73.64 53.85
N PHE A 73 76.55 -73.97 52.70
CA PHE A 73 76.44 -75.30 52.06
C PHE A 73 77.72 -76.17 52.21
N PHE A 74 78.83 -75.63 52.77
CA PHE A 74 80.11 -76.34 52.95
C PHE A 74 80.14 -77.13 54.27
N GLY A 75 79.63 -78.36 54.22
CA GLY A 75 79.75 -79.32 55.33
C GLY A 75 79.59 -80.79 54.94
N ARG A 76 79.25 -81.07 53.67
CA ARG A 76 79.02 -82.44 53.18
C ARG A 76 79.77 -82.64 51.88
N THR A 77 80.66 -83.62 51.88
CA THR A 77 81.57 -83.99 50.79
C THR A 77 80.83 -84.51 49.57
N ARG A 78 80.43 -83.61 48.65
CA ARG A 78 80.26 -83.87 47.21
C ARG A 78 80.17 -82.53 46.46
N HIS A 79 80.97 -82.39 45.41
CA HIS A 79 81.22 -81.18 44.65
C HIS A 79 79.93 -80.51 44.08
N LEU A 80 79.42 -79.47 44.74
CA LEU A 80 78.37 -78.57 44.23
C LEU A 80 78.93 -77.47 43.31
N LEU A 81 79.81 -77.84 42.39
CA LEU A 81 80.06 -77.04 41.20
C LEU A 81 79.13 -77.63 40.14
N ALA A 82 77.97 -77.01 39.90
CA ALA A 82 77.12 -77.29 38.75
C ALA A 82 77.49 -76.32 37.62
N PRO A 83 78.55 -76.60 36.82
CA PRO A 83 79.03 -75.68 35.79
C PRO A 83 77.99 -75.38 34.70
N ARG A 84 76.92 -76.18 34.58
CA ARG A 84 75.85 -75.99 33.60
C ARG A 84 74.74 -75.03 34.06
N ALA A 85 74.38 -75.04 35.35
CA ALA A 85 73.26 -74.25 35.88
C ALA A 85 73.56 -72.74 35.93
N CYS A 86 74.81 -72.36 36.24
CA CYS A 86 75.20 -70.95 36.37
C CYS A 86 75.03 -70.12 35.08
N PRO A 87 75.53 -70.52 33.90
CA PRO A 87 75.33 -69.74 32.66
C PRO A 87 73.86 -69.66 32.22
N GLN A 88 73.06 -70.70 32.48
CA GLN A 88 71.62 -70.69 32.16
C GLN A 88 70.82 -69.77 33.08
N PHE A 89 71.13 -69.75 34.38
CA PHE A 89 70.55 -68.80 35.33
C PHE A 89 70.87 -67.35 34.96
N LEU A 90 72.13 -67.06 34.60
CA LEU A 90 72.52 -65.70 34.17
C LEU A 90 71.84 -65.28 32.86
N ALA A 91 71.60 -66.22 31.93
CA ALA A 91 70.87 -65.96 30.71
C ALA A 91 69.39 -65.63 30.98
N SER A 92 68.72 -66.41 31.83
CA SER A 92 67.32 -66.20 32.20
C SER A 92 67.13 -64.95 33.08
N GLU A 93 68.06 -64.63 33.98
CA GLU A 93 68.03 -63.36 34.74
C GLU A 93 68.13 -62.15 33.79
N LYS A 94 69.00 -62.23 32.78
CA LYS A 94 69.14 -61.17 31.77
C LYS A 94 67.86 -61.02 30.94
N GLU A 95 67.19 -62.12 30.61
CA GLU A 95 65.91 -62.12 29.91
C GLU A 95 64.79 -61.53 30.78
N LEU A 96 64.70 -61.93 32.04
CA LEU A 96 63.75 -61.39 33.00
C LEU A 96 63.92 -59.87 33.15
N ARG A 97 65.15 -59.38 33.32
CA ARG A 97 65.41 -57.93 33.37
C ARG A 97 64.93 -57.20 32.11
N LYS A 98 65.18 -57.76 30.92
CA LYS A 98 64.66 -57.19 29.66
C LYS A 98 63.13 -57.16 29.64
N THR A 99 62.46 -58.20 30.14
CA THR A 99 60.98 -58.21 30.21
C THR A 99 60.43 -57.22 31.23
N MET A 100 61.08 -57.06 32.39
CA MET A 100 60.69 -56.07 33.40
C MET A 100 60.87 -54.64 32.90
N GLU A 101 61.96 -54.36 32.18
CA GLU A 101 62.20 -53.06 31.55
C GLU A 101 61.14 -52.76 30.48
N LYS A 102 60.80 -53.73 29.63
CA LYS A 102 59.68 -53.60 28.69
C LYS A 102 58.34 -53.35 29.38
N ALA A 103 58.05 -54.08 30.46
CA ALA A 103 56.80 -53.90 31.22
C ALA A 103 56.73 -52.50 31.86
N LYS A 104 57.86 -51.98 32.36
CA LYS A 104 57.95 -50.62 32.89
C LYS A 104 57.71 -49.56 31.80
N ASN A 105 58.32 -49.72 30.63
CA ASN A 105 58.10 -48.81 29.50
C ASN A 105 56.62 -48.82 29.06
N ILE A 106 55.99 -49.99 28.97
CA ILE A 106 54.55 -50.09 28.65
C ILE A 106 53.70 -49.39 29.72
N GLN A 107 54.07 -49.48 30.99
CA GLN A 107 53.36 -48.80 32.07
C GLN A 107 53.51 -47.28 31.99
N GLU A 108 54.69 -46.79 31.63
CA GLU A 108 54.94 -45.37 31.36
C GLU A 108 54.11 -44.90 30.15
N ASP A 109 54.12 -45.63 29.03
CA ASP A 109 53.30 -45.35 27.85
C ASP A 109 51.80 -45.27 28.19
N VAL A 110 51.28 -46.22 29.00
CA VAL A 110 49.87 -46.21 29.44
C VAL A 110 49.55 -44.95 30.24
N SER A 111 50.45 -44.50 31.11
CA SER A 111 50.26 -43.27 31.88
C SER A 111 50.27 -42.02 31.00
N GLU A 112 51.11 -41.99 29.97
CA GLU A 112 51.12 -40.91 28.97
C GLU A 112 49.84 -40.89 28.13
N PHE A 113 49.33 -42.06 27.72
CA PHE A 113 48.04 -42.17 27.03
C PHE A 113 46.85 -41.73 27.88
N GLU A 114 46.87 -41.99 29.19
CA GLU A 114 45.84 -41.52 30.11
C GLU A 114 45.85 -39.98 30.22
N LEU A 115 47.03 -39.37 30.35
CA LEU A 115 47.20 -37.91 30.35
C LEU A 115 46.77 -37.27 29.02
N LEU A 116 47.13 -37.87 27.88
CA LEU A 116 46.70 -37.41 26.55
C LEU A 116 45.17 -37.44 26.44
N LYS A 117 44.53 -38.52 26.92
CA LYS A 117 43.08 -38.68 26.90
C LYS A 117 42.36 -37.66 27.78
N GLU A 118 42.93 -37.29 28.92
CA GLU A 118 42.40 -36.21 29.76
C GLU A 118 42.53 -34.84 29.08
N ASN A 119 43.70 -34.54 28.51
CA ASN A 119 43.93 -33.29 27.77
C ASN A 119 43.00 -33.16 26.55
N GLU A 120 42.82 -34.21 25.75
CA GLU A 120 41.89 -34.20 24.60
C GLU A 120 40.44 -33.97 25.02
N ARG A 121 40.01 -34.53 26.17
CA ARG A 121 38.67 -34.30 26.72
C ARG A 121 38.49 -32.86 27.17
N GLU A 122 39.48 -32.27 27.84
CA GLU A 122 39.44 -30.86 28.22
C GLU A 122 39.41 -29.95 27.00
N GLU A 123 40.22 -30.22 25.97
CA GLU A 123 40.18 -29.46 24.73
C GLU A 123 38.84 -29.58 24.01
N ALA A 124 38.27 -30.79 23.93
CA ALA A 124 36.96 -31.02 23.35
C ALA A 124 35.86 -30.26 24.12
N GLN A 125 35.95 -30.21 25.45
CA GLN A 125 35.04 -29.43 26.28
C GLN A 125 35.18 -27.92 26.04
N ARG A 126 36.41 -27.38 26.04
CA ARG A 126 36.66 -25.95 25.72
C ARG A 126 36.20 -25.58 24.31
N LYS A 127 36.34 -26.49 23.33
CA LYS A 127 35.83 -26.29 21.96
C LYS A 127 34.30 -26.25 21.95
N ARG A 128 33.62 -27.17 22.65
CA ARG A 128 32.15 -27.15 22.79
C ARG A 128 31.66 -25.90 23.47
N GLU A 129 32.26 -25.48 24.58
CA GLU A 129 31.90 -24.26 25.30
C GLU A 129 32.02 -23.03 24.38
N ARG A 130 33.12 -22.89 23.64
CA ARG A 130 33.30 -21.84 22.63
C ARG A 130 32.20 -21.85 21.56
N VAL A 131 31.91 -23.01 20.96
CA VAL A 131 30.85 -23.13 19.93
C VAL A 131 29.46 -22.78 20.50
N THR A 132 29.17 -23.21 21.74
CA THR A 132 27.90 -22.85 22.37
C THR A 132 27.81 -21.37 22.74
N MET A 133 28.93 -20.72 23.06
CA MET A 133 28.97 -19.27 23.30
C MET A 133 28.75 -18.51 21.99
N THR A 134 29.44 -18.88 20.90
CA THR A 134 29.25 -18.24 19.59
C THR A 134 27.83 -18.44 19.06
N ALA A 135 27.23 -19.63 19.25
CA ALA A 135 25.85 -19.88 18.86
C ALA A 135 24.85 -19.04 19.66
N ARG A 136 25.08 -18.82 20.96
CA ARG A 136 24.24 -17.93 21.78
C ARG A 136 24.35 -16.48 21.34
N ASN A 137 25.56 -15.99 21.05
CA ASN A 137 25.76 -14.62 20.58
C ASN A 137 25.08 -14.39 19.22
N LEU A 138 25.17 -15.34 18.29
CA LEU A 138 24.46 -15.26 17.00
C LEU A 138 22.93 -15.27 17.18
N MET A 139 22.40 -16.05 18.13
CA MET A 139 20.97 -16.03 18.43
C MET A 139 20.50 -14.69 19.00
N THR A 140 21.32 -14.05 19.86
CA THR A 140 20.99 -12.72 20.40
C THR A 140 21.08 -11.63 19.32
N GLU A 141 22.12 -11.66 18.47
CA GLU A 141 22.24 -10.73 17.35
C GLU A 141 21.07 -10.88 16.36
N LEU A 142 20.62 -12.12 16.10
CA LEU A 142 19.47 -12.37 15.23
C LEU A 142 18.15 -11.94 15.87
N SER A 143 17.99 -12.08 17.19
CA SER A 143 16.79 -11.58 17.88
C SER A 143 16.74 -10.05 17.89
N ASP A 144 17.89 -9.40 18.09
CA ASP A 144 17.99 -7.94 18.11
C ASP A 144 17.74 -7.37 16.71
N ALA A 145 18.36 -7.95 15.67
CA ALA A 145 18.13 -7.57 14.28
C ALA A 145 16.67 -7.80 13.83
N ARG A 146 16.02 -8.86 14.33
CA ARG A 146 14.59 -9.09 14.08
C ARG A 146 13.73 -8.03 14.74
N LEU A 147 14.07 -7.60 15.96
CA LEU A 147 13.31 -6.59 16.69
C LEU A 147 13.44 -5.22 16.00
N THR A 148 14.64 -4.81 15.61
CA THR A 148 14.84 -3.56 14.85
C THR A 148 14.12 -3.59 13.50
N PHE A 149 14.12 -4.73 12.80
CA PHE A 149 13.38 -4.85 11.54
C PHE A 149 11.86 -4.72 11.73
N LEU A 150 11.31 -5.23 12.84
CA LEU A 150 9.89 -5.07 13.15
C LEU A 150 9.55 -3.61 13.51
N GLU A 151 10.41 -2.93 14.27
CA GLU A 151 10.26 -1.50 14.59
C GLU A 151 10.29 -0.63 13.33
N ASP A 152 11.24 -0.86 12.42
CA ASP A 152 11.33 -0.15 11.13
C ASP A 152 10.07 -0.40 10.28
N MET A 153 9.56 -1.63 10.24
CA MET A 153 8.34 -1.98 9.51
C MET A 153 7.10 -1.32 10.12
N GLU A 154 7.03 -1.18 11.44
CA GLU A 154 5.96 -0.46 12.13
C GLU A 154 6.02 1.05 11.82
N GLU A 155 7.20 1.67 11.86
CA GLU A 155 7.37 3.09 11.50
C GLU A 155 6.97 3.37 10.03
N ILE A 156 7.41 2.50 9.09
CA ILE A 156 7.04 2.60 7.68
C ILE A 156 5.53 2.43 7.50
N ALA A 157 4.92 1.48 8.23
CA ALA A 157 3.47 1.24 8.16
C ALA A 157 2.68 2.43 8.72
N GLU A 158 3.08 3.01 9.85
CA GLU A 158 2.47 4.21 10.43
C GLU A 158 2.54 5.40 9.46
N GLY A 159 3.70 5.62 8.83
CA GLY A 159 3.86 6.64 7.78
C GLY A 159 2.92 6.41 6.61
N PHE A 160 2.85 5.17 6.09
CA PHE A 160 1.94 4.81 5.01
C PHE A 160 0.46 5.05 5.38
N PHE A 161 0.03 4.65 6.58
CA PHE A 161 -1.36 4.86 7.01
C PHE A 161 -1.68 6.34 7.25
N SER A 162 -0.73 7.13 7.76
CA SER A 162 -0.87 8.58 7.90
C SER A 162 -1.06 9.26 6.55
N ASP A 163 -0.24 8.92 5.55
CA ASP A 163 -0.33 9.47 4.20
C ASP A 163 -1.66 9.10 3.52
N GLN A 164 -2.10 7.84 3.66
CA GLN A 164 -3.41 7.40 3.14
C GLN A 164 -4.56 8.14 3.81
N LYS A 165 -4.49 8.36 5.13
CA LYS A 165 -5.50 9.13 5.87
C LYS A 165 -5.57 10.58 5.38
N GLN A 166 -4.43 11.24 5.20
CA GLN A 166 -4.36 12.61 4.69
C GLN A 166 -4.91 12.72 3.25
N MET A 167 -4.61 11.73 2.41
CA MET A 167 -5.15 11.66 1.05
C MET A 167 -6.68 11.49 1.06
N LEU A 168 -7.19 10.60 1.90
CA LEU A 168 -8.64 10.39 2.07
C LEU A 168 -9.34 11.64 2.61
N GLU A 169 -8.77 12.33 3.61
CA GLU A 169 -9.29 13.60 4.12
C GLU A 169 -9.33 14.68 3.02
N THR A 170 -8.30 14.74 2.18
CA THR A 170 -8.25 15.67 1.04
C THR A 170 -9.33 15.36 0.00
N LEU A 171 -9.52 14.08 -0.34
CA LEU A 171 -10.58 13.64 -1.26
C LEU A 171 -11.98 13.90 -0.70
N CYS A 172 -12.21 13.65 0.59
CA CYS A 172 -13.48 13.98 1.25
C CYS A 172 -13.76 15.48 1.22
N ASN A 173 -12.75 16.32 1.49
CA ASN A 173 -12.89 17.78 1.41
C ASN A 173 -13.18 18.27 -0.02
N LEU A 174 -12.58 17.64 -1.03
CA LEU A 174 -12.89 17.91 -2.44
C LEU A 174 -14.33 17.50 -2.79
N ALA A 175 -14.76 16.30 -2.37
CA ALA A 175 -16.13 15.82 -2.61
C ALA A 175 -17.19 16.71 -1.93
N VAL A 176 -16.91 17.22 -0.73
CA VAL A 176 -17.81 18.19 -0.07
C VAL A 176 -17.91 19.48 -0.88
N LYS A 177 -16.77 20.01 -1.38
CA LYS A 177 -16.76 21.19 -2.25
C LYS A 177 -17.47 20.97 -3.58
N ASP A 178 -17.32 19.78 -4.19
CA ASP A 178 -18.03 19.44 -5.42
C ASP A 178 -19.55 19.44 -5.19
N ASN A 179 -20.02 18.91 -4.06
CA ASN A 179 -21.44 18.97 -3.68
C ASN A 179 -21.92 20.42 -3.46
N GLU A 180 -21.11 21.28 -2.86
CA GLU A 180 -21.43 22.71 -2.70
C GLU A 180 -21.50 23.43 -4.06
N VAL A 181 -20.61 23.08 -4.99
CA VAL A 181 -20.60 23.60 -6.35
C VAL A 181 -21.83 23.12 -7.13
N GLU A 182 -22.18 21.84 -7.06
CA GLU A 182 -23.40 21.30 -7.67
C GLU A 182 -24.67 21.98 -7.10
N ALA A 183 -24.72 22.20 -5.79
CA ALA A 183 -25.81 22.93 -5.16
C ALA A 183 -25.90 24.38 -5.66
N ALA A 184 -24.77 25.07 -5.82
CA ALA A 184 -24.72 26.42 -6.38
C ALA A 184 -25.16 26.46 -7.85
N PHE A 185 -24.79 25.45 -8.66
CA PHE A 185 -25.27 25.33 -10.04
C PHE A 185 -26.79 25.09 -10.12
N LEU A 186 -27.35 24.25 -9.24
CA LEU A 186 -28.79 24.04 -9.14
C LEU A 186 -29.52 25.32 -8.71
N GLU A 187 -28.98 26.07 -7.74
CA GLU A 187 -29.52 27.37 -7.35
C GLU A 187 -29.47 28.37 -8.51
N GLN A 188 -28.37 28.43 -9.26
CA GLN A 188 -28.26 29.30 -10.43
C GLN A 188 -29.28 28.92 -11.51
N GLN A 189 -29.47 27.61 -11.77
CA GLN A 189 -30.43 27.13 -12.77
C GLN A 189 -31.87 27.47 -12.37
N THR A 190 -32.23 27.28 -11.10
CA THR A 190 -33.56 27.62 -10.58
C THR A 190 -33.82 29.12 -10.61
N MET A 191 -32.84 29.96 -10.27
CA MET A 191 -32.95 31.42 -10.41
C MET A 191 -33.10 31.86 -11.87
N GLN A 192 -32.39 31.24 -12.80
CA GLN A 192 -32.56 31.52 -14.24
C GLN A 192 -33.94 31.13 -14.77
N GLN A 193 -34.53 30.04 -14.27
CA GLN A 193 -35.91 29.68 -14.60
C GLN A 193 -36.89 30.72 -14.05
N LEU A 194 -36.72 31.11 -12.79
CA LEU A 194 -37.57 32.13 -12.16
C LEU A 194 -37.51 33.48 -12.88
N TYR A 195 -36.32 33.91 -13.34
CA TYR A 195 -36.21 35.13 -14.15
C TYR A 195 -36.90 35.01 -15.50
N ARG A 196 -36.82 33.86 -16.18
CA ARG A 196 -37.53 33.62 -17.43
C ARG A 196 -39.05 33.64 -17.23
N ASP A 197 -39.55 33.00 -16.17
CA ASP A 197 -40.98 33.00 -15.86
C ASP A 197 -41.50 34.43 -15.57
N VAL A 198 -40.72 35.24 -14.85
CA VAL A 198 -41.05 36.64 -14.58
C VAL A 198 -41.00 37.49 -15.85
N GLU A 199 -40.02 37.27 -16.72
CA GLU A 199 -39.89 37.95 -18.01
C GLU A 199 -41.05 37.60 -18.95
N GLU A 200 -41.40 36.32 -19.07
CA GLU A 200 -42.57 35.87 -19.85
C GLU A 200 -43.87 36.46 -19.32
N LYS A 201 -44.02 36.54 -17.99
CA LYS A 201 -45.17 37.19 -17.37
C LYS A 201 -45.20 38.69 -17.69
N TYR A 202 -44.07 39.38 -17.57
CA TYR A 202 -43.99 40.79 -17.92
C TYR A 202 -44.39 41.06 -19.38
N PHE A 203 -43.88 40.26 -20.32
CA PHE A 203 -44.25 40.43 -21.74
C PHE A 203 -45.71 40.10 -22.02
N ARG A 204 -46.29 39.13 -21.32
CA ARG A 204 -47.72 38.82 -21.41
C ARG A 204 -48.57 39.99 -20.90
N ASP A 205 -48.31 40.43 -19.67
CA ASP A 205 -49.05 41.53 -19.04
C ASP A 205 -48.90 42.82 -19.86
N HIS A 206 -47.68 43.10 -20.37
CA HIS A 206 -47.44 44.24 -21.26
C HIS A 206 -48.18 44.11 -22.60
N GLY A 207 -48.20 42.91 -23.19
CA GLY A 207 -48.96 42.64 -24.41
C GLY A 207 -50.46 42.87 -24.22
N GLU A 208 -51.03 42.40 -23.11
CA GLU A 208 -52.42 42.66 -22.74
C GLU A 208 -52.71 44.16 -22.57
N HIS A 209 -51.81 44.90 -21.92
CA HIS A 209 -51.92 46.36 -21.79
C HIS A 209 -51.85 47.09 -23.14
N VAL A 210 -50.98 46.69 -24.05
CA VAL A 210 -50.87 47.31 -25.39
C VAL A 210 -52.14 47.08 -26.20
N VAL A 211 -52.70 45.86 -26.14
CA VAL A 211 -54.00 45.55 -26.78
C VAL A 211 -55.11 46.42 -26.19
N LEU A 212 -55.20 46.53 -24.86
CA LEU A 212 -56.19 47.37 -24.18
C LEU A 212 -56.04 48.85 -24.58
N ILE A 213 -54.82 49.39 -24.67
CA ILE A 213 -54.59 50.77 -25.11
C ILE A 213 -55.03 50.96 -26.57
N ALA A 214 -54.77 49.99 -27.45
CA ALA A 214 -55.21 50.05 -28.84
C ALA A 214 -56.74 50.02 -28.95
N GLU A 215 -57.42 49.20 -28.13
CA GLU A 215 -58.88 49.16 -28.03
C GLU A 215 -59.43 50.51 -27.55
N MET A 216 -58.87 51.09 -26.48
CA MET A 216 -59.28 52.41 -25.99
C MET A 216 -59.05 53.52 -27.02
N GLN A 217 -57.94 53.47 -27.78
CA GLN A 217 -57.68 54.44 -28.85
C GLN A 217 -58.69 54.30 -29.99
N SER A 218 -58.99 53.07 -30.40
CA SER A 218 -60.03 52.80 -31.42
C SER A 218 -61.40 53.29 -30.95
N GLU A 219 -61.76 53.03 -29.69
CA GLU A 219 -63.01 53.50 -29.10
C GLU A 219 -63.06 55.03 -29.04
N THR A 220 -61.95 55.68 -28.64
CA THR A 220 -61.85 57.15 -28.61
C THR A 220 -61.96 57.74 -30.02
N SER A 221 -61.32 57.14 -31.03
CA SER A 221 -61.46 57.58 -32.42
C SER A 221 -62.88 57.38 -32.94
N GLN A 222 -63.55 56.29 -32.59
CA GLN A 222 -64.95 56.07 -32.93
C GLN A 222 -65.85 57.14 -32.28
N GLN A 223 -65.66 57.42 -30.99
CA GLN A 223 -66.40 58.46 -30.27
C GLN A 223 -66.17 59.85 -30.88
N GLN A 224 -64.93 60.16 -31.29
CA GLN A 224 -64.60 61.41 -31.98
C GLN A 224 -65.28 61.52 -33.35
N GLU A 225 -65.31 60.43 -34.12
CA GLU A 225 -65.98 60.38 -35.43
C GLU A 225 -67.50 60.50 -35.28
N GLU A 226 -68.12 59.81 -34.31
CA GLU A 226 -69.54 59.94 -33.99
C GLU A 226 -69.89 61.37 -33.56
N MET A 227 -69.02 62.00 -32.75
CA MET A 227 -69.19 63.40 -32.35
C MET A 227 -69.06 64.35 -33.56
N LEU A 228 -68.09 64.14 -34.44
CA LEU A 228 -67.91 64.91 -35.68
C LEU A 228 -69.14 64.78 -36.59
N GLN A 229 -69.67 63.56 -36.77
CA GLN A 229 -70.88 63.32 -37.55
C GLN A 229 -72.10 64.00 -36.95
N LEU A 230 -72.26 63.97 -35.62
CA LEU A 230 -73.33 64.70 -34.92
C LEU A 230 -73.19 66.22 -35.08
N MET A 231 -71.97 66.76 -35.02
CA MET A 231 -71.71 68.18 -35.25
C MET A 231 -71.98 68.59 -36.69
N LEU A 232 -71.54 67.79 -37.67
CA LEU A 232 -71.84 68.00 -39.09
C LEU A 232 -73.34 67.94 -39.37
N HIS A 233 -74.05 66.97 -38.78
CA HIS A 233 -75.51 66.87 -38.93
C HIS A 233 -76.24 68.08 -38.32
N ARG A 234 -75.78 68.57 -37.16
CA ARG A 234 -76.31 69.81 -36.56
C ARG A 234 -76.00 71.04 -37.40
N LEU A 235 -74.79 71.13 -37.96
CA LEU A 235 -74.40 72.23 -38.85
C LEU A 235 -75.22 72.21 -40.13
N ASP A 236 -75.40 71.04 -40.76
CA ASP A 236 -76.21 70.88 -41.97
C ASP A 236 -77.66 71.30 -41.71
N LYS A 237 -78.24 70.83 -40.60
CA LYS A 237 -79.59 71.26 -40.17
C LYS A 237 -79.65 72.76 -39.89
N GLY A 238 -78.63 73.32 -39.24
CA GLY A 238 -78.52 74.76 -38.97
C GLY A 238 -78.38 75.60 -40.24
N VAL A 239 -77.63 75.13 -41.24
CA VAL A 239 -77.50 75.78 -42.56
C VAL A 239 -78.82 75.70 -43.33
N VAL A 240 -79.54 74.58 -43.28
CA VAL A 240 -80.89 74.44 -43.87
C VAL A 240 -81.89 75.36 -43.17
N GLU A 241 -81.83 75.48 -41.85
CA GLU A 241 -82.67 76.42 -41.09
C GLU A 241 -82.29 77.87 -41.42
N MET A 242 -81.01 78.23 -41.50
CA MET A 242 -80.58 79.58 -41.88
C MET A 242 -80.93 79.91 -43.34
N THR A 243 -80.81 78.97 -44.28
CA THR A 243 -81.25 79.21 -45.66
C THR A 243 -82.77 79.34 -45.79
N LYS A 244 -83.54 78.68 -44.94
CA LYS A 244 -84.99 78.94 -44.81
C LYS A 244 -85.25 80.33 -44.23
N LEU A 245 -84.55 80.72 -43.16
CA LEU A 245 -84.68 82.03 -42.52
C LEU A 245 -84.20 83.18 -43.44
N SER A 246 -83.23 82.95 -44.32
CA SER A 246 -82.80 83.93 -45.33
C SER A 246 -83.77 84.11 -46.51
N VAL A 247 -84.81 83.27 -46.64
CA VAL A 247 -85.88 83.44 -47.65
C VAL A 247 -87.14 84.05 -47.03
N GLU A 248 -87.32 83.96 -45.72
CA GLU A 248 -88.41 84.57 -44.97
C GLU A 248 -87.90 85.77 -44.15
N GLU A 249 -87.28 86.73 -44.82
CA GLU A 249 -87.14 88.08 -44.29
C GLU A 249 -88.44 88.85 -44.55
N LEU A 250 -89.38 88.82 -43.60
CA LEU A 250 -90.34 89.91 -43.35
C LEU A 250 -91.09 89.62 -42.04
N GLU A 251 -90.93 90.56 -41.10
CA GLU A 251 -91.87 90.84 -40.01
C GLU A 251 -92.05 89.74 -38.95
N ASP A 252 -91.25 89.77 -37.88
CA ASP A 252 -91.86 90.01 -36.56
C ASP A 252 -90.84 90.13 -35.42
N LYS A 253 -91.04 91.17 -34.60
CA LYS A 253 -90.26 91.47 -33.40
C LYS A 253 -90.50 90.47 -32.24
N ALA A 254 -91.14 89.34 -32.50
CA ALA A 254 -91.32 88.23 -31.55
C ALA A 254 -90.22 87.16 -31.70
N SER A 255 -89.69 86.94 -32.91
CA SER A 255 -88.64 85.95 -33.18
C SER A 255 -87.32 86.30 -32.50
N ALA A 256 -86.97 87.59 -32.44
CA ALA A 256 -85.76 88.06 -31.74
C ALA A 256 -85.77 87.71 -30.24
N GLN A 257 -86.94 87.62 -29.60
CA GLN A 257 -87.05 87.23 -28.19
C GLN A 257 -86.98 85.71 -27.99
N GLU A 258 -87.50 84.92 -28.93
CA GLU A 258 -87.30 83.46 -28.94
C GLU A 258 -85.85 83.08 -29.26
N GLU A 259 -85.19 83.78 -30.18
CA GLU A 259 -83.76 83.61 -30.47
C GLU A 259 -82.90 84.03 -29.29
N MET A 260 -83.20 85.15 -28.63
CA MET A 260 -82.51 85.52 -27.38
C MET A 260 -82.72 84.47 -26.29
N SER A 261 -83.92 83.89 -26.18
CA SER A 261 -84.20 82.81 -25.24
C SER A 261 -83.44 81.52 -25.59
N ARG A 262 -83.35 81.15 -26.88
CA ARG A 262 -82.53 80.03 -27.35
C ARG A 262 -81.04 80.27 -27.11
N LEU A 263 -80.54 81.47 -27.38
CA LEU A 263 -79.15 81.84 -27.15
C LEU A 263 -78.81 81.79 -25.66
N ILE A 264 -79.72 82.21 -24.77
CA ILE A 264 -79.56 82.08 -23.32
C ILE A 264 -79.50 80.60 -22.91
N VAL A 265 -80.37 79.74 -23.46
CA VAL A 265 -80.33 78.29 -23.18
C VAL A 265 -79.04 77.65 -23.70
N GLU A 266 -78.56 78.03 -24.89
CA GLU A 266 -77.28 77.57 -25.41
C GLU A 266 -76.10 78.10 -24.59
N LEU A 267 -76.11 79.37 -24.18
CA LEU A 267 -75.10 79.93 -23.28
C LEU A 267 -75.09 79.20 -21.93
N LEU A 268 -76.26 78.88 -21.37
CA LEU A 268 -76.36 78.06 -20.15
C LEU A 268 -75.86 76.63 -20.38
N ARG A 269 -76.10 76.04 -21.55
CA ARG A 269 -75.59 74.70 -21.91
C ARG A 269 -74.07 74.71 -22.07
N VAL A 270 -73.52 75.70 -22.77
CA VAL A 270 -72.07 75.90 -22.96
C VAL A 270 -71.41 76.22 -21.62
N GLN A 271 -72.04 77.02 -20.77
CA GLN A 271 -71.58 77.26 -19.40
C GLN A 271 -71.59 75.97 -18.58
N GLY A 272 -72.62 75.13 -18.70
CA GLY A 272 -72.66 73.80 -18.07
C GLY A 272 -71.52 72.89 -18.54
N GLN A 273 -71.28 72.84 -19.86
CA GLN A 273 -70.15 72.09 -20.43
C GLN A 273 -68.79 72.67 -20.02
N SER A 274 -68.67 74.00 -19.93
CA SER A 274 -67.48 74.70 -19.45
C SER A 274 -67.18 74.34 -18.00
N VAL A 275 -68.19 74.28 -17.13
CA VAL A 275 -68.01 73.87 -15.73
C VAL A 275 -67.58 72.41 -15.62
N VAL A 276 -68.07 71.52 -16.50
CA VAL A 276 -67.60 70.12 -16.55
C VAL A 276 -66.15 70.04 -17.03
N LEU A 277 -65.80 70.76 -18.10
CA LEU A 277 -64.42 70.81 -18.61
C LEU A 277 -63.45 71.47 -17.61
N GLU A 278 -63.89 72.49 -16.87
CA GLU A 278 -63.12 73.08 -15.77
C GLU A 278 -62.87 72.06 -14.66
N LYS A 279 -63.89 71.26 -14.29
CA LYS A 279 -63.71 70.17 -13.32
C LYS A 279 -62.76 69.09 -13.83
N GLU A 280 -62.88 68.66 -15.07
CA GLU A 280 -61.97 67.68 -15.69
C GLU A 280 -60.54 68.22 -15.78
N THR A 281 -60.35 69.48 -16.18
CA THR A 281 -59.02 70.11 -16.20
C THR A 281 -58.44 70.27 -14.80
N THR A 282 -59.25 70.57 -13.77
CA THR A 282 -58.77 70.54 -12.38
C THR A 282 -58.39 69.13 -11.93
N SER A 283 -59.15 68.10 -12.31
CA SER A 283 -58.84 66.69 -12.02
C SER A 283 -57.53 66.24 -12.68
N ILE A 284 -57.33 66.57 -13.96
CA ILE A 284 -56.09 66.29 -14.69
C ILE A 284 -54.90 67.03 -14.05
N ALA A 285 -55.08 68.28 -13.63
CA ALA A 285 -54.04 69.04 -12.93
C ALA A 285 -53.67 68.40 -11.58
N GLU A 286 -54.65 67.88 -10.83
CA GLU A 286 -54.43 67.15 -9.58
C GLU A 286 -53.70 65.81 -9.83
N GLU A 287 -54.11 65.03 -10.85
CA GLU A 287 -53.44 63.79 -11.25
C GLU A 287 -52.00 64.03 -11.72
N MET A 288 -51.78 65.07 -12.52
CA MET A 288 -50.43 65.50 -12.92
C MET A 288 -49.58 65.84 -11.69
N ALA A 289 -50.13 66.56 -10.70
CA ALA A 289 -49.43 66.87 -9.47
C ALA A 289 -49.14 65.62 -8.62
N VAL A 290 -49.98 64.58 -8.68
CA VAL A 290 -49.72 63.28 -8.05
C VAL A 290 -48.62 62.53 -8.81
N MET A 291 -48.65 62.47 -10.14
CA MET A 291 -47.60 61.84 -10.95
C MET A 291 -46.24 62.52 -10.76
N GLN A 292 -46.19 63.86 -10.75
CA GLN A 292 -44.95 64.60 -10.49
C GLN A 292 -44.37 64.29 -9.11
N ARG A 293 -45.22 64.15 -8.08
CA ARG A 293 -44.81 63.70 -6.74
C ARG A 293 -44.27 62.27 -6.77
N MET A 294 -44.90 61.36 -7.53
CA MET A 294 -44.45 59.98 -7.68
C MET A 294 -43.10 59.88 -8.38
N ILE A 295 -42.89 60.63 -9.46
CA ILE A 295 -41.60 60.73 -10.17
C ILE A 295 -40.51 61.25 -9.23
N ALA A 296 -40.80 62.28 -8.43
CA ALA A 296 -39.85 62.82 -7.46
C ALA A 296 -39.46 61.77 -6.39
N LEU A 297 -40.44 61.01 -5.88
CA LEU A 297 -40.18 59.91 -4.93
C LEU A 297 -39.36 58.77 -5.55
N GLU A 298 -39.63 58.44 -6.82
CA GLU A 298 -38.88 57.39 -7.52
C GLU A 298 -37.44 57.82 -7.82
N LEU A 299 -37.21 59.08 -8.20
CA LEU A 299 -35.87 59.66 -8.32
C LEU A 299 -35.14 59.64 -6.97
N GLN A 300 -35.82 59.94 -5.87
CA GLN A 300 -35.24 59.86 -4.53
C GLN A 300 -34.87 58.42 -4.14
N LYS A 301 -35.73 57.43 -4.46
CA LYS A 301 -35.42 56.00 -4.27
C LYS A 301 -34.23 55.55 -5.10
N GLN A 302 -34.17 55.94 -6.37
CA GLN A 302 -33.02 55.63 -7.24
C GLN A 302 -31.71 56.21 -6.67
N GLN A 303 -31.73 57.45 -6.19
CA GLN A 303 -30.56 58.05 -5.52
C GLN A 303 -30.17 57.28 -4.26
N PHE A 304 -31.14 56.82 -3.46
CA PHE A 304 -30.86 56.00 -2.28
C PHE A 304 -30.23 54.65 -2.67
N CYS A 305 -30.75 53.98 -3.70
CA CYS A 305 -30.19 52.75 -4.23
C CYS A 305 -28.74 52.93 -4.72
N LEU A 306 -28.45 54.03 -5.43
CA LEU A 306 -27.09 54.35 -5.87
C LEU A 306 -26.13 54.56 -4.69
N ARG A 307 -26.56 55.29 -3.65
CA ARG A 307 -25.76 55.46 -2.42
C ARG A 307 -25.54 54.15 -1.70
N ARG A 308 -26.57 53.30 -1.59
CA ARG A 308 -26.47 51.97 -0.97
C ARG A 308 -25.54 51.06 -1.74
N GLN A 309 -25.60 51.09 -3.07
CA GLN A 309 -24.71 50.33 -3.94
C GLN A 309 -23.25 50.80 -3.78
N LYS A 310 -23.02 52.12 -3.68
CA LYS A 310 -21.69 52.67 -3.39
C LYS A 310 -21.17 52.21 -2.02
N GLN A 311 -22.00 52.28 -0.98
CA GLN A 311 -21.65 51.78 0.35
C GLN A 311 -21.30 50.29 0.33
N LEU A 312 -22.12 49.45 -0.31
CA LEU A 312 -21.84 48.01 -0.42
C LEU A 312 -20.54 47.71 -1.18
N ARG A 313 -20.20 48.52 -2.20
CA ARG A 313 -18.91 48.40 -2.89
C ARG A 313 -17.74 48.77 -1.96
N GLU A 314 -17.87 49.82 -1.17
CA GLU A 314 -16.86 50.22 -0.17
C GLU A 314 -16.72 49.15 0.92
N ASP A 315 -17.84 48.59 1.40
CA ASP A 315 -17.86 47.50 2.38
C ASP A 315 -17.20 46.23 1.82
N LEU A 316 -17.48 45.86 0.56
CA LEU A 316 -16.84 44.73 -0.12
C LEU A 316 -15.34 44.97 -0.32
N GLN A 317 -14.93 46.19 -0.68
CA GLN A 317 -13.52 46.55 -0.78
C GLN A 317 -12.82 46.43 0.58
N SER A 318 -13.43 46.95 1.65
CA SER A 318 -12.93 46.83 3.01
C SER A 318 -12.81 45.36 3.45
N LEU A 319 -13.84 44.55 3.19
CA LEU A 319 -13.84 43.13 3.53
C LEU A 319 -12.78 42.37 2.74
N SER A 320 -12.65 42.63 1.44
CA SER A 320 -11.60 42.02 0.60
C SER A 320 -10.19 42.39 1.08
N ALA A 321 -9.99 43.62 1.56
CA ALA A 321 -8.72 44.06 2.13
C ALA A 321 -8.44 43.35 3.45
N ARG A 322 -9.45 43.19 4.33
CA ARG A 322 -9.33 42.42 5.58
C ARG A 322 -9.07 40.94 5.36
N VAL A 323 -9.70 40.33 4.34
CA VAL A 323 -9.43 38.93 3.95
C VAL A 323 -7.98 38.79 3.49
N ARG A 324 -7.51 39.66 2.59
CA ARG A 324 -6.10 39.69 2.19
C ARG A 324 -5.14 39.88 3.36
N GLU A 325 -5.44 40.78 4.29
CA GLU A 325 -4.63 40.99 5.49
C GLU A 325 -4.59 39.74 6.39
N ASN A 326 -5.73 39.08 6.58
CA ASN A 326 -5.81 37.83 7.35
C ASN A 326 -5.07 36.68 6.67
N GLU A 327 -5.17 36.54 5.35
CA GLU A 327 -4.39 35.56 4.57
C GLU A 327 -2.89 35.82 4.70
N MET A 328 -2.45 37.08 4.59
CA MET A 328 -1.05 37.43 4.81
C MET A 328 -0.58 37.13 6.24
N ARG A 329 -1.43 37.36 7.25
CA ARG A 329 -1.12 36.96 8.64
C ARG A 329 -1.03 35.45 8.80
N LEU A 330 -1.95 34.70 8.18
CA LEU A 330 -1.95 33.24 8.24
C LEU A 330 -0.66 32.68 7.62
N ILE A 331 -0.26 33.21 6.47
CA ILE A 331 0.99 32.85 5.78
C ILE A 331 2.20 33.22 6.64
N ALA A 332 2.21 34.42 7.24
CA ALA A 332 3.30 34.85 8.14
C ALA A 332 3.38 34.02 9.44
N MET A 333 2.28 33.43 9.89
CA MET A 333 2.28 32.48 11.02
C MET A 333 2.73 31.07 10.60
N MET A 334 2.51 30.68 9.34
CA MET A 334 2.88 29.36 8.81
C MET A 334 4.31 29.30 8.26
N SER A 335 4.92 30.42 7.91
CA SER A 335 6.29 30.47 7.43
C SER A 335 7.14 31.40 8.31
N ASN A 336 8.30 30.92 8.77
CA ASN A 336 9.32 31.77 9.41
C ASN A 336 10.02 32.70 8.39
N GLN A 337 9.33 33.14 7.35
CA GLN A 337 9.87 33.90 6.22
C GLN A 337 8.96 35.07 5.86
N THR A 338 9.54 36.26 5.82
CA THR A 338 8.88 37.51 5.40
C THR A 338 8.38 37.42 3.95
N PRO A 339 7.10 37.74 3.65
CA PRO A 339 6.57 37.63 2.28
C PRO A 339 7.20 38.70 1.37
N SER A 340 7.80 38.27 0.26
CA SER A 340 8.38 39.14 -0.78
C SER A 340 7.32 39.71 -1.72
N ALA A 341 7.53 40.94 -2.18
CA ALA A 341 6.64 41.72 -3.07
C ALA A 341 6.30 41.05 -4.42
N ALA A 342 7.04 40.01 -4.82
CA ALA A 342 6.77 39.23 -6.02
C ALA A 342 5.56 38.27 -5.86
N TYR A 343 5.24 37.87 -4.63
CA TYR A 343 4.12 36.96 -4.34
C TYR A 343 2.78 37.68 -4.23
N THR A 344 2.79 38.99 -3.94
CA THR A 344 1.58 39.82 -3.91
C THR A 344 0.98 40.06 -5.31
N ALA A 345 1.76 39.86 -6.37
CA ALA A 345 1.31 40.01 -7.76
C ALA A 345 0.64 38.75 -8.33
N THR A 346 0.77 37.59 -7.68
CA THR A 346 0.25 36.30 -8.17
C THR A 346 -1.01 35.82 -7.44
N LEU A 347 -1.51 36.58 -6.45
CA LEU A 347 -2.78 36.27 -5.80
C LEU A 347 -3.95 36.56 -6.75
N PRO A 348 -4.92 35.63 -6.87
CA PRO A 348 -6.00 35.72 -7.84
C PRO A 348 -6.86 36.94 -7.52
N LEU A 349 -6.87 37.89 -8.45
CA LEU A 349 -7.78 39.01 -8.43
C LEU A 349 -9.19 38.46 -8.67
N VAL A 350 -9.97 38.27 -7.59
CA VAL A 350 -11.37 37.85 -7.71
C VAL A 350 -12.12 38.96 -8.47
N PRO A 351 -12.64 38.69 -9.69
CA PRO A 351 -13.32 39.71 -10.46
C PRO A 351 -14.63 40.10 -9.74
N VAL A 352 -14.83 41.40 -9.62
CA VAL A 352 -15.97 42.00 -8.95
C VAL A 352 -17.21 41.83 -9.85
N SER A 353 -18.04 40.84 -9.51
CA SER A 353 -19.41 40.63 -9.99
C SER A 353 -19.61 40.11 -11.43
N PRO A 354 -20.48 39.09 -11.67
CA PRO A 354 -20.66 38.47 -12.99
C PRO A 354 -21.59 39.21 -13.97
N ASN A 355 -22.25 40.31 -13.60
CA ASN A 355 -23.45 40.76 -14.34
C ASN A 355 -23.42 42.24 -14.79
N THR A 356 -22.46 42.65 -15.60
CA THR A 356 -22.56 43.97 -16.29
C THR A 356 -22.28 43.84 -17.78
N ILE A 357 -23.35 43.61 -18.54
CA ILE A 357 -23.39 43.88 -19.97
C ILE A 357 -23.59 45.39 -20.11
N THR A 358 -22.52 46.17 -20.26
CA THR A 358 -22.61 47.51 -20.86
C THR A 358 -21.23 48.07 -21.19
N SER A 359 -21.14 48.67 -22.38
CA SER A 359 -20.04 49.45 -22.94
C SER A 359 -18.78 48.68 -23.40
N LEU A 360 -18.91 48.13 -24.61
CA LEU A 360 -17.91 48.25 -25.67
C LEU A 360 -17.40 49.70 -25.78
N THR A 361 -16.12 49.93 -25.46
CA THR A 361 -15.30 50.94 -26.13
C THR A 361 -13.85 50.45 -26.13
N GLU A 362 -13.44 49.93 -27.28
CA GLU A 362 -12.15 50.19 -27.93
C GLU A 362 -10.96 50.50 -27.00
N THR A 363 -10.21 49.47 -26.64
CA THR A 363 -8.76 49.63 -26.40
C THR A 363 -8.02 48.48 -27.06
N GLU A 364 -7.07 48.89 -27.90
CA GLU A 364 -6.31 48.10 -28.86
C GLU A 364 -5.62 46.87 -28.23
N GLY A 365 -5.66 45.75 -28.96
CA GLY A 365 -4.78 44.60 -28.72
C GLY A 365 -5.28 43.47 -27.81
N LYS A 366 -6.47 43.58 -27.20
CA LYS A 366 -6.98 42.55 -26.28
C LYS A 366 -7.97 41.63 -26.99
N LYS A 367 -7.55 40.38 -27.20
CA LYS A 367 -8.38 39.28 -27.73
C LYS A 367 -9.75 39.31 -27.05
N SER A 368 -10.84 39.25 -27.82
CA SER A 368 -12.20 39.28 -27.30
C SER A 368 -12.39 38.22 -26.20
N VAL A 369 -13.25 38.48 -25.21
CA VAL A 369 -13.50 37.54 -24.10
C VAL A 369 -13.90 36.14 -24.61
N ALA A 370 -14.57 36.07 -25.77
CA ALA A 370 -14.85 34.81 -26.46
C ALA A 370 -13.58 34.09 -26.95
N LEU A 371 -12.60 34.81 -27.51
CA LEU A 371 -11.30 34.22 -27.87
C LEU A 371 -10.48 33.81 -26.64
N LEU A 372 -10.50 34.60 -25.56
CA LEU A 372 -9.81 34.27 -24.31
C LEU A 372 -10.41 33.03 -23.64
N SER A 373 -11.74 32.87 -23.67
CA SER A 373 -12.40 31.66 -23.13
C SER A 373 -12.10 30.42 -23.98
N ILE A 374 -12.08 30.53 -25.31
CA ILE A 374 -11.65 29.44 -26.19
C ILE A 374 -10.18 29.08 -25.97
N GLU A 375 -9.30 30.06 -25.77
CA GLU A 375 -7.88 29.82 -25.45
C GLU A 375 -7.69 29.19 -24.08
N LEU A 376 -8.43 29.63 -23.06
CA LEU A 376 -8.43 29.01 -21.73
C LEU A 376 -8.97 27.59 -21.77
N GLN A 377 -10.02 27.33 -22.55
CA GLN A 377 -10.56 25.99 -22.72
C GLN A 377 -9.55 25.06 -23.41
N ARG A 378 -8.85 25.54 -24.44
CA ARG A 378 -7.75 24.79 -25.07
C ARG A 378 -6.58 24.53 -24.10
N HIS A 379 -6.25 25.51 -23.26
CA HIS A 379 -5.22 25.31 -22.22
C HIS A 379 -5.65 24.30 -21.16
N LEU A 380 -6.94 24.27 -20.80
CA LEU A 380 -7.50 23.30 -19.87
C LEU A 380 -7.55 21.90 -20.47
N GLU A 381 -7.92 21.78 -21.75
CA GLU A 381 -7.87 20.51 -22.48
C GLU A 381 -6.43 19.99 -22.58
N ALA A 382 -5.47 20.87 -22.92
CA ALA A 382 -4.05 20.53 -22.97
C ALA A 382 -3.50 20.09 -21.60
N SER A 383 -3.81 20.84 -20.52
CA SER A 383 -3.36 20.47 -19.17
C SER A 383 -4.03 19.20 -18.67
N SER A 384 -5.30 18.94 -19.06
CA SER A 384 -5.97 17.67 -18.74
C SER A 384 -5.31 16.48 -19.45
N ALA A 385 -4.87 16.66 -20.70
CA ALA A 385 -4.15 15.64 -21.45
C ALA A 385 -2.76 15.38 -20.87
N GLU A 386 -2.04 16.43 -20.45
CA GLU A 386 -0.78 16.30 -19.71
C GLU A 386 -0.98 15.56 -18.37
N LEU A 387 -2.03 15.89 -17.62
CA LEU A 387 -2.39 15.19 -16.38
C LEU A 387 -2.72 13.71 -16.61
N ALA A 388 -3.40 13.38 -17.70
CA ALA A 388 -3.67 12.00 -18.07
C ALA A 388 -2.38 11.25 -18.41
N ASN A 389 -1.47 11.87 -19.18
CA ASN A 389 -0.16 11.29 -19.49
C ASN A 389 0.68 11.07 -18.22
N TYR A 390 0.73 12.05 -17.31
CA TYR A 390 1.45 11.89 -16.04
C TYR A 390 0.85 10.82 -15.13
N LYS A 391 -0.48 10.64 -15.13
CA LYS A 391 -1.12 9.53 -14.42
C LYS A 391 -0.72 8.18 -15.02
N ASP A 392 -0.69 8.08 -16.35
CA ASP A 392 -0.28 6.85 -17.03
C ASP A 392 1.21 6.53 -16.78
N GLU A 393 2.08 7.55 -16.82
CA GLU A 393 3.49 7.42 -16.44
C GLU A 393 3.67 6.99 -14.98
N LEU A 394 2.89 7.56 -14.05
CA LEU A 394 2.93 7.20 -12.64
C LEU A 394 2.42 5.77 -12.41
N CYS A 395 1.40 5.35 -13.14
CA CYS A 395 0.93 3.96 -13.15
C CYS A 395 2.00 3.01 -13.73
N ALA A 396 2.71 3.41 -14.79
CA ALA A 396 3.82 2.64 -15.35
C ALA A 396 4.99 2.51 -14.36
N LEU A 397 5.39 3.61 -13.70
CA LEU A 397 6.41 3.63 -12.66
C LEU A 397 6.02 2.77 -11.45
N ARG A 398 4.77 2.84 -10.98
CA ARG A 398 4.27 1.97 -9.90
C ARG A 398 4.35 0.49 -10.27
N ARG A 399 3.99 0.14 -11.51
CA ARG A 399 4.13 -1.23 -12.01
C ARG A 399 5.60 -1.65 -12.08
N GLN A 400 6.48 -0.78 -12.58
CA GLN A 400 7.92 -1.02 -12.61
C GLN A 400 8.50 -1.24 -11.20
N HIS A 401 8.09 -0.43 -10.23
CA HIS A 401 8.53 -0.55 -8.83
C HIS A 401 8.01 -1.85 -8.19
N LEU A 402 6.76 -2.24 -8.43
CA LEU A 402 6.23 -3.53 -7.97
C LEU A 402 6.97 -4.71 -8.60
N VAL A 403 7.36 -4.62 -9.87
CA VAL A 403 8.19 -5.63 -10.54
C VAL A 403 9.60 -5.68 -9.92
N GLN A 404 10.21 -4.53 -9.64
CA GLN A 404 11.49 -4.45 -8.93
C GLN A 404 11.42 -5.09 -7.53
N LEU A 405 10.38 -4.81 -6.75
CA LEU A 405 10.17 -5.39 -5.42
C LEU A 405 9.90 -6.90 -5.46
N SER A 406 9.32 -7.42 -6.54
CA SER A 406 9.06 -8.86 -6.70
C SER A 406 10.32 -9.71 -6.95
N GLY A 407 11.49 -9.08 -7.08
CA GLY A 407 12.76 -9.78 -7.33
C GLY A 407 12.90 -10.38 -8.73
N GLN A 408 11.94 -10.15 -9.62
CA GLN A 408 11.94 -10.62 -11.01
C GLN A 408 12.32 -9.50 -11.99
N TYR A 409 13.41 -8.78 -11.72
CA TYR A 409 13.87 -7.71 -12.60
C TYR A 409 14.52 -8.29 -13.87
N GLN A 410 13.73 -8.48 -14.93
CA GLN A 410 14.26 -8.57 -16.28
C GLN A 410 14.44 -7.16 -16.83
N SER A 411 15.69 -6.81 -17.15
CA SER A 411 16.05 -5.54 -17.76
C SER A 411 15.36 -5.37 -19.12
N PHE A 412 14.24 -4.65 -19.16
CA PHE A 412 13.65 -4.23 -20.43
C PHE A 412 14.48 -3.09 -21.01
N ASN A 413 15.40 -3.45 -21.89
CA ASN A 413 16.17 -2.53 -22.71
C ASN A 413 15.23 -1.94 -23.77
N LEU A 414 14.74 -0.72 -23.54
CA LEU A 414 13.76 0.02 -24.36
C LEU A 414 14.21 0.35 -25.80
N ASN A 415 15.32 -0.23 -26.27
CA ASN A 415 15.93 0.12 -27.55
C ASN A 415 15.73 -0.90 -28.68
N ASN A 416 15.07 -2.04 -28.46
CA ASN A 416 14.82 -2.99 -29.54
C ASN A 416 13.33 -3.16 -29.83
N SER A 417 12.90 -2.40 -30.83
CA SER A 417 11.70 -2.67 -31.62
C SER A 417 11.69 -4.13 -32.12
N PHE A 418 10.48 -4.68 -32.25
CA PHE A 418 10.18 -5.98 -32.85
C PHE A 418 10.58 -7.21 -32.01
N PHE A 419 9.65 -7.72 -31.20
CA PHE A 419 9.18 -9.11 -31.31
C PHE A 419 7.84 -9.21 -30.56
N GLY A 420 6.75 -9.20 -31.32
CA GLY A 420 5.42 -9.40 -30.79
C GLY A 420 5.15 -10.88 -30.59
N THR A 421 5.03 -11.30 -29.33
CA THR A 421 4.32 -12.53 -28.92
C THR A 421 3.95 -12.40 -27.45
N THR A 422 2.75 -12.87 -27.10
CA THR A 422 2.19 -13.02 -25.73
C THR A 422 1.95 -11.73 -24.95
N LYS A 423 0.88 -10.99 -25.30
CA LYS A 423 0.10 -10.26 -24.29
C LYS A 423 -0.45 -11.30 -23.31
N GLU A 424 0.22 -11.49 -22.18
CA GLU A 424 -0.31 -12.27 -21.07
C GLU A 424 -1.56 -11.55 -20.56
N PHE A 425 -2.73 -12.10 -20.92
CA PHE A 425 -3.99 -11.74 -20.28
C PHE A 425 -3.88 -12.17 -18.81
N PHE A 426 -3.59 -11.21 -17.93
CA PHE A 426 -3.66 -11.44 -16.50
C PHE A 426 -5.11 -11.77 -16.15
N LEU A 427 -5.40 -13.08 -15.98
CA LEU A 427 -6.66 -13.54 -15.41
C LEU A 427 -6.81 -12.94 -14.01
N ASP A 428 -8.00 -12.44 -13.73
CA ASP A 428 -8.39 -11.93 -12.41
C ASP A 428 -8.18 -13.00 -11.32
N ALA A 429 -7.98 -12.58 -10.07
CA ALA A 429 -7.68 -13.47 -8.95
C ALA A 429 -8.75 -14.58 -8.79
N ASP A 430 -10.02 -14.21 -8.94
CA ASP A 430 -11.15 -15.15 -8.88
C ASP A 430 -11.14 -16.13 -10.05
N THR A 431 -10.75 -15.67 -11.24
CA THR A 431 -10.66 -16.53 -12.43
C THR A 431 -9.50 -17.52 -12.29
N LYS A 432 -8.36 -17.07 -11.75
CA LYS A 432 -7.22 -17.94 -11.42
C LYS A 432 -7.61 -18.99 -10.37
N ALA A 433 -8.34 -18.61 -9.33
CA ALA A 433 -8.82 -19.54 -8.32
C ALA A 433 -9.79 -20.57 -8.91
N ALA A 434 -10.73 -20.15 -9.77
CA ALA A 434 -11.67 -21.04 -10.45
C ALA A 434 -10.96 -22.02 -11.39
N VAL A 435 -10.00 -21.55 -12.19
CA VAL A 435 -9.19 -22.43 -13.07
C VAL A 435 -8.37 -23.42 -12.24
N ARG A 436 -7.72 -22.98 -11.16
CA ARG A 436 -6.97 -23.88 -10.25
C ARG A 436 -7.87 -24.94 -9.62
N SER A 437 -9.04 -24.54 -9.13
CA SER A 437 -10.02 -25.44 -8.54
C SER A 437 -10.45 -26.53 -9.53
N ILE A 438 -10.75 -26.16 -10.78
CA ILE A 438 -11.11 -27.13 -11.82
C ILE A 438 -9.97 -28.06 -12.19
N VAL A 439 -8.74 -27.54 -12.27
CA VAL A 439 -7.56 -28.37 -12.54
C VAL A 439 -7.39 -29.40 -11.44
N VAL A 440 -7.47 -28.98 -10.17
CA VAL A 440 -7.37 -29.88 -9.01
C VAL A 440 -8.49 -30.91 -9.01
N GLU A 441 -9.75 -30.50 -9.21
CA GLU A 441 -10.88 -31.43 -9.28
C GLU A 441 -10.75 -32.44 -10.42
N ALA A 442 -10.33 -32.00 -11.61
CA ALA A 442 -10.13 -32.86 -12.77
C ALA A 442 -9.01 -33.87 -12.52
N LEU A 443 -7.89 -33.45 -11.93
CA LEU A 443 -6.78 -34.34 -11.56
C LEU A 443 -7.18 -35.32 -10.45
N MET A 444 -7.98 -34.88 -9.47
CA MET A 444 -8.53 -35.78 -8.44
C MET A 444 -9.46 -36.83 -9.04
N GLN A 445 -10.30 -36.47 -10.01
CA GLN A 445 -11.16 -37.42 -10.72
C GLN A 445 -10.34 -38.43 -11.53
N VAL A 446 -9.32 -37.98 -12.26
CA VAL A 446 -8.38 -38.87 -12.97
C VAL A 446 -7.70 -39.83 -11.99
N ASN A 447 -7.21 -39.31 -10.86
CA ASN A 447 -6.58 -40.13 -9.82
C ASN A 447 -7.53 -41.16 -9.21
N HIS A 448 -8.81 -40.81 -9.06
CA HIS A 448 -9.84 -41.75 -8.59
C HIS A 448 -10.12 -42.86 -9.60
N ILE A 449 -10.25 -42.51 -10.89
CA ILE A 449 -10.47 -43.49 -11.98
C ILE A 449 -9.29 -44.45 -12.10
N LEU A 450 -8.06 -43.94 -12.04
CA LEU A 450 -6.86 -44.78 -12.01
C LEU A 450 -6.88 -45.74 -10.80
N GLY A 451 -7.43 -45.29 -9.68
CA GLY A 451 -7.61 -46.12 -8.47
C GLY A 451 -8.68 -47.21 -8.56
N VAL A 452 -9.66 -47.08 -9.46
CA VAL A 452 -10.69 -48.10 -9.71
C VAL A 452 -10.14 -49.25 -10.55
N ILE A 453 -9.16 -48.98 -11.42
CA ILE A 453 -8.53 -50.00 -12.27
C ILE A 453 -7.59 -50.90 -11.46
N ASP A 454 -6.92 -50.34 -10.45
CA ASP A 454 -5.92 -51.05 -9.63
C ASP A 454 -6.47 -51.74 -8.36
N ASP A 455 -7.79 -51.95 -8.24
CA ASP A 455 -8.47 -52.59 -7.07
C ASP A 455 -8.09 -52.00 -5.69
N THR A 456 -7.46 -50.82 -5.67
CA THR A 456 -6.88 -50.17 -4.49
C THR A 456 -7.64 -48.89 -4.13
N ALA A 457 -8.96 -48.87 -4.36
CA ALA A 457 -9.86 -47.72 -4.20
C ALA A 457 -9.96 -47.12 -2.77
N LYS A 458 -9.11 -47.53 -1.81
CA LYS A 458 -9.29 -47.24 -0.37
C LYS A 458 -8.52 -46.05 0.20
N VAL A 459 -7.73 -45.30 -0.58
CA VAL A 459 -7.00 -44.13 -0.04
C VAL A 459 -7.32 -42.86 -0.84
N PRO A 460 -8.33 -42.06 -0.42
CA PRO A 460 -8.53 -40.72 -0.94
C PRO A 460 -7.36 -39.83 -0.51
N GLY A 461 -6.65 -39.25 -1.48
CA GLY A 461 -5.55 -38.29 -1.24
C GLY A 461 -4.16 -38.71 -1.71
N ASN A 462 -3.95 -39.96 -2.14
CA ASN A 462 -2.66 -40.36 -2.70
C ASN A 462 -2.57 -39.94 -4.18
N LEU A 463 -1.75 -38.93 -4.50
CA LEU A 463 -1.49 -38.44 -5.87
C LEU A 463 -0.38 -39.23 -6.61
N GLU A 464 0.26 -40.21 -5.96
CA GLU A 464 1.35 -41.01 -6.54
C GLU A 464 0.95 -41.68 -7.87
N ARG A 465 -0.32 -42.08 -8.02
CA ARG A 465 -0.81 -42.71 -9.26
C ARG A 465 -0.76 -41.79 -10.47
N LEU A 466 -0.97 -40.49 -10.23
CA LEU A 466 -0.92 -39.48 -11.29
C LEU A 466 0.54 -39.20 -11.69
N LEU A 467 1.47 -39.32 -10.74
CA LEU A 467 2.92 -39.22 -10.96
C LEU A 467 3.49 -40.47 -11.65
N SER A 468 2.87 -41.64 -11.49
CA SER A 468 3.28 -42.90 -12.14
C SER A 468 2.81 -43.04 -13.59
N VAL A 469 2.07 -42.06 -14.14
CA VAL A 469 1.66 -42.08 -15.56
C VAL A 469 2.86 -41.76 -16.44
N VAL A 470 3.56 -42.80 -16.90
CA VAL A 470 4.75 -42.68 -17.76
C VAL A 470 4.39 -42.62 -19.25
N ASP A 471 3.26 -43.21 -19.67
CA ASP A 471 2.87 -43.22 -21.08
C ASP A 471 2.46 -41.81 -21.56
N LEU A 472 3.13 -41.33 -22.60
CA LEU A 472 2.84 -40.06 -23.27
C LEU A 472 1.40 -40.01 -23.80
N ARG A 473 0.82 -41.16 -24.19
CA ARG A 473 -0.58 -41.22 -24.63
C ARG A 473 -1.52 -40.88 -23.47
N ASP A 474 -1.31 -41.50 -22.32
CA ASP A 474 -2.13 -41.30 -21.14
C ASP A 474 -1.99 -39.88 -20.60
N GLN A 475 -0.77 -39.35 -20.55
CA GLN A 475 -0.53 -37.94 -20.21
C GLN A 475 -1.29 -36.99 -21.14
N LYS A 476 -1.28 -37.25 -22.45
CA LYS A 476 -2.04 -36.46 -23.42
C LYS A 476 -3.55 -36.58 -23.22
N PHE A 477 -4.07 -37.76 -22.87
CA PHE A 477 -5.48 -37.93 -22.54
C PHE A 477 -5.87 -37.13 -21.28
N ILE A 478 -5.03 -37.15 -20.25
CA ILE A 478 -5.24 -36.36 -19.03
C ILE A 478 -5.22 -34.86 -19.33
N GLN A 479 -4.24 -34.39 -20.10
CA GLN A 479 -4.17 -32.98 -20.52
C GLN A 479 -5.40 -32.57 -21.33
N ASN A 480 -5.85 -33.38 -22.29
CA ASN A 480 -7.07 -33.10 -23.05
C ASN A 480 -8.32 -33.07 -22.17
N TYR A 481 -8.40 -33.97 -21.17
CA TYR A 481 -9.50 -33.99 -20.21
C TYR A 481 -9.55 -32.71 -19.36
N VAL A 482 -8.40 -32.28 -18.84
CA VAL A 482 -8.27 -31.03 -18.07
C VAL A 482 -8.58 -29.82 -18.96
N ALA A 483 -8.08 -29.79 -20.20
CA ALA A 483 -8.37 -28.72 -21.16
C ALA A 483 -9.88 -28.61 -21.43
N ASN A 484 -10.56 -29.73 -21.66
CA ASN A 484 -12.00 -29.75 -21.86
C ASN A 484 -12.77 -29.22 -20.64
N ARG A 485 -12.34 -29.55 -19.42
CA ARG A 485 -12.93 -29.03 -18.18
C ARG A 485 -12.77 -27.53 -18.06
N ILE A 486 -11.58 -27.00 -18.33
CA ILE A 486 -11.33 -25.55 -18.30
C ILE A 486 -12.12 -24.83 -19.41
N ASN A 487 -12.15 -25.38 -20.62
CA ASN A 487 -12.95 -24.84 -21.73
C ASN A 487 -14.46 -24.84 -21.40
N THR A 488 -14.94 -25.79 -20.61
CA THR A 488 -16.33 -25.80 -20.13
C THR A 488 -16.61 -24.63 -19.17
N LEU A 489 -15.68 -24.28 -18.28
CA LEU A 489 -15.79 -23.09 -17.43
C LEU A 489 -15.88 -21.82 -18.28
N PHE A 490 -14.96 -21.66 -19.23
CA PHE A 490 -14.97 -20.50 -20.12
C PHE A 490 -16.21 -20.46 -21.01
N SER A 491 -16.73 -21.59 -21.48
CA SER A 491 -17.97 -21.60 -22.28
C SER A 491 -19.20 -21.06 -21.52
N ARG A 492 -19.24 -21.18 -20.18
CA ARG A 492 -20.32 -20.66 -19.34
C ARG A 492 -20.16 -19.19 -18.98
N ILE A 493 -18.92 -18.72 -18.83
CA ILE A 493 -18.60 -17.35 -18.36
C ILE A 493 -18.31 -16.40 -19.54
N CYS A 494 -17.72 -16.91 -20.61
CA CYS A 494 -17.32 -16.18 -21.82
C CYS A 494 -17.48 -17.10 -23.06
N PRO A 495 -18.69 -17.20 -23.65
CA PRO A 495 -18.94 -18.09 -24.79
C PRO A 495 -18.11 -17.76 -26.05
N THR A 496 -17.44 -16.62 -26.08
CA THR A 496 -16.57 -16.15 -27.16
C THR A 496 -15.07 -16.46 -26.97
N ALA A 497 -14.66 -17.10 -25.86
CA ALA A 497 -13.25 -17.40 -25.62
C ALA A 497 -12.75 -18.55 -26.53
N PRO A 498 -11.57 -18.42 -27.19
CA PRO A 498 -10.99 -19.51 -27.95
C PRO A 498 -10.64 -20.69 -27.02
N PRO A 499 -10.84 -21.95 -27.47
CA PRO A 499 -10.54 -23.11 -26.66
C PRO A 499 -9.05 -23.15 -26.31
N LEU A 500 -8.74 -23.34 -25.03
CA LEU A 500 -7.38 -23.58 -24.57
C LEU A 500 -6.86 -24.87 -25.18
N LEU A 501 -5.74 -24.76 -25.90
CA LEU A 501 -4.93 -25.86 -26.37
C LEU A 501 -3.66 -25.88 -25.54
N PHE A 502 -3.36 -26.99 -24.87
CA PHE A 502 -2.03 -27.18 -24.28
C PHE A 502 -1.00 -27.21 -25.44
N LEU A 503 -0.08 -26.25 -25.43
CA LEU A 503 1.00 -26.15 -26.43
C LEU A 503 1.84 -27.43 -26.37
N ARG A 504 2.15 -27.96 -27.56
CA ARG A 504 2.72 -29.30 -27.74
C ARG A 504 4.19 -29.42 -27.35
N GLU A 505 4.86 -28.32 -27.00
CA GLU A 505 6.30 -28.26 -26.75
C GLU A 505 6.62 -27.22 -25.65
N ALA A 506 6.97 -27.68 -24.45
CA ALA A 506 7.76 -26.88 -23.51
C ALA A 506 9.22 -27.02 -23.92
N ALA A 507 9.67 -26.14 -24.82
CA ALA A 507 11.06 -26.06 -25.25
C ALA A 507 11.95 -25.62 -24.08
N ASN A 508 12.79 -26.55 -23.62
CA ASN A 508 14.14 -26.34 -23.09
C ASN A 508 14.48 -24.91 -22.61
N VAL A 509 14.10 -24.57 -21.39
CA VAL A 509 14.84 -23.56 -20.62
C VAL A 509 15.91 -24.32 -19.85
N GLN A 510 17.12 -24.24 -20.38
CA GLN A 510 18.33 -24.83 -19.83
C GLN A 510 18.55 -24.36 -18.39
N SER A 511 18.85 -25.32 -17.51
CA SER A 511 19.51 -25.09 -16.24
C SER A 511 20.93 -24.59 -16.52
N GLU A 512 21.24 -23.36 -16.14
CA GLU A 512 22.61 -22.99 -15.80
C GLU A 512 22.79 -23.08 -14.28
N ILE A 513 23.91 -23.70 -13.93
CA ILE A 513 24.53 -23.72 -12.60
C ILE A 513 24.88 -22.29 -12.18
#